data_AF-A0AAU6QE24-F1
#
_entry.id   AF-A0AAU6QE24-F1
#
_cell.length_a   1.000
_cell.length_b   1.000
_cell.length_c   1.000
_cell.angle_alpha   90.00
_cell.angle_beta   90.00
_cell.angle_gamma   90.00
#
_symmetry.space_group_name_H-M   'P 1'
#
loop_
_entity.id
_entity.type
_entity.pdbx_description
1 polymer ?
#
loop_
_entity_poly.entity_id
_entity_poly.type
_entity_poly.pdbx_seq_one_letter_code
_entity_poly.pdbx_strand_id
1 'polypeptide(L)'
;MTEMSMLFFMLLLSYKNIFLSIFMIMFNLIYYFLSSYNLNLFLNKNFLLMDEISFLMIILSLWILILMLLCSNFSLNKNFMFLFLLSNLLMSFLSSNMIFFYIFFEITLIPMTLIIFFWGGQIERMQAGIYMFTYTIFGSMPLLLMIFYLNNSFNLSFKFLQFFNINLNIIMTIFLFLGFFIKLPMYFFHLWLPKAHVEAPVTGSMILAGVMLKLGGYGLYRSLMFMNWSSLIILEKFLFSISLISGIIISLICLAQIDLKIMIAYSSVCHMSLIISGLFSGNFWGENGFILLMLSHGICSSGLFCLANMYYERFFSRNLLLLKGMSQIFPFLGFFWFILCSFNMSAPPSMNLFSEILTIGGILKFNIMCFPFIIAISFFSGFYCIILFLFIQHGKFSYLKSSFLIKINEFTLSFLHTFPLIIYIFNMNILLTI
;
A
#
# COMPACT_ATOMS: atom_id res chain seq x y z
N MET A 1 8.09 -9.20 -26.13
CA MET A 1 8.13 -8.57 -24.78
C MET A 1 9.11 -9.25 -23.82
N THR A 2 9.36 -10.55 -23.97
CA THR A 2 10.31 -11.37 -23.16
C THR A 2 11.79 -10.96 -23.31
N GLU A 3 12.22 -10.61 -24.52
CA GLU A 3 13.62 -10.25 -24.79
C GLU A 3 13.96 -8.83 -24.31
N MET A 4 13.02 -7.89 -24.42
CA MET A 4 13.20 -6.53 -23.90
C MET A 4 13.20 -6.48 -22.37
N SER A 5 12.41 -7.34 -21.70
CA SER A 5 12.51 -7.50 -20.25
C SER A 5 13.85 -8.12 -19.83
N MET A 6 14.38 -9.08 -20.60
CA MET A 6 15.68 -9.70 -20.34
C MET A 6 16.86 -8.74 -20.60
N LEU A 7 16.77 -7.89 -21.62
CA LEU A 7 17.76 -6.84 -21.89
C LEU A 7 17.75 -5.75 -20.82
N PHE A 8 16.56 -5.37 -20.32
CA PHE A 8 16.45 -4.47 -19.17
C PHE A 8 17.01 -5.12 -17.88
N PHE A 9 16.86 -6.44 -17.74
CA PHE A 9 17.45 -7.26 -16.68
C PHE A 9 18.99 -7.32 -16.76
N MET A 10 19.55 -7.38 -17.98
CA MET A 10 20.98 -7.33 -18.26
C MET A 10 21.62 -5.97 -17.97
N LEU A 11 20.84 -4.89 -17.98
CA LEU A 11 21.33 -3.54 -17.61
C LEU A 11 21.38 -3.30 -16.10
N LEU A 12 20.67 -4.10 -15.29
CA LEU A 12 20.72 -4.08 -13.82
C LEU A 12 21.89 -4.90 -13.25
N LEU A 13 22.67 -5.56 -14.09
CA LEU A 13 23.69 -6.55 -13.73
C LEU A 13 25.01 -5.97 -13.21
N SER A 14 25.12 -4.66 -13.01
CA SER A 14 26.29 -4.05 -12.38
C SER A 14 25.95 -3.48 -11.00
N TYR A 15 25.70 -4.34 -10.01
CA TYR A 15 26.25 -4.25 -8.63
C TYR A 15 25.76 -5.43 -7.73
N LYS A 16 26.73 -6.18 -7.16
CA LYS A 16 26.67 -7.14 -6.03
C LYS A 16 25.83 -8.43 -6.19
N ASN A 17 26.53 -9.45 -6.69
CA ASN A 17 26.15 -10.82 -7.10
C ASN A 17 25.28 -11.71 -6.20
N ILE A 18 24.99 -11.38 -4.94
CA ILE A 18 24.13 -12.23 -4.07
C ILE A 18 22.65 -11.81 -4.14
N PHE A 19 22.38 -10.54 -4.43
CA PHE A 19 21.01 -10.07 -4.59
C PHE A 19 20.46 -10.33 -5.99
N LEU A 20 21.34 -10.41 -6.98
CA LEU A 20 20.97 -10.78 -8.33
C LEU A 20 20.53 -12.25 -8.41
N SER A 21 21.09 -13.14 -7.57
CA SER A 21 20.62 -14.53 -7.47
C SER A 21 19.27 -14.62 -6.75
N ILE A 22 19.04 -13.85 -5.69
CA ILE A 22 17.71 -13.75 -5.06
C ILE A 22 16.70 -13.18 -6.06
N PHE A 23 17.05 -12.13 -6.81
CA PHE A 23 16.22 -11.55 -7.85
C PHE A 23 15.88 -12.57 -8.95
N MET A 24 16.86 -13.33 -9.45
CA MET A 24 16.65 -14.41 -10.43
C MET A 24 15.78 -15.54 -9.88
N ILE A 25 15.91 -15.90 -8.61
CA ILE A 25 15.08 -16.93 -7.96
C ILE A 25 13.64 -16.44 -7.80
N MET A 26 13.43 -15.20 -7.33
CA MET A 26 12.09 -14.64 -7.16
C MET A 26 11.39 -14.38 -8.51
N PHE A 27 12.12 -13.96 -9.53
CA PHE A 27 11.59 -13.78 -10.89
C PHE A 27 11.27 -15.12 -11.56
N ASN A 28 12.09 -16.15 -11.35
CA ASN A 28 11.79 -17.52 -11.79
C ASN A 28 10.57 -18.11 -11.04
N LEU A 29 10.38 -17.78 -9.76
CA LEU A 29 9.17 -18.15 -9.02
C LEU A 29 7.93 -17.45 -9.60
N ILE A 30 8.00 -16.15 -9.88
CA ILE A 30 6.91 -15.42 -10.55
C ILE A 30 6.64 -16.00 -11.95
N TYR A 31 7.67 -16.34 -12.72
CA TYR A 31 7.55 -16.97 -14.04
C TYR A 31 6.91 -18.36 -13.96
N TYR A 32 7.25 -19.16 -12.95
CA TYR A 32 6.64 -20.46 -12.70
C TYR A 32 5.16 -20.32 -12.27
N PHE A 33 4.82 -19.26 -11.54
CA PHE A 33 3.42 -18.95 -11.20
C PHE A 33 2.62 -18.43 -12.41
N LEU A 34 3.22 -17.56 -13.24
CA LEU A 34 2.61 -17.06 -14.48
C LEU A 34 2.38 -18.15 -15.53
N SER A 35 3.31 -19.11 -15.66
CA SER A 35 3.13 -20.24 -16.58
C SER A 35 2.06 -21.23 -16.09
N SER A 36 1.74 -21.22 -14.79
CA SER A 36 0.63 -21.99 -14.22
C SER A 36 -0.76 -21.33 -14.36
N TYR A 37 -0.86 -20.08 -14.83
CA TYR A 37 -2.17 -19.44 -15.06
C TYR A 37 -2.97 -20.12 -16.18
N ASN A 38 -2.31 -20.80 -17.12
CA ASN A 38 -2.99 -21.64 -18.11
C ASN A 38 -3.33 -23.06 -17.60
N LEU A 39 -2.99 -23.37 -16.35
CA LEU A 39 -3.35 -24.63 -15.71
C LEU A 39 -4.42 -24.31 -14.68
N ASN A 40 -5.68 -24.33 -15.14
CA ASN A 40 -6.89 -24.60 -14.36
C ASN A 40 -6.78 -25.98 -13.67
N LEU A 41 -5.76 -26.15 -12.84
CA LEU A 41 -5.44 -27.36 -12.11
C LEU A 41 -5.12 -26.93 -10.69
N PHE A 42 -6.20 -26.83 -9.92
CA PHE A 42 -6.35 -27.56 -8.65
C PHE A 42 -5.04 -28.02 -8.00
N LEU A 43 -4.18 -27.09 -7.62
CA LEU A 43 -3.19 -27.35 -6.58
C LEU A 43 -3.82 -26.93 -5.25
N ASN A 44 -4.90 -27.64 -4.88
CA ASN A 44 -5.31 -27.78 -3.49
C ASN A 44 -4.22 -28.58 -2.76
N LYS A 45 -3.08 -27.96 -2.50
CA LYS A 45 -2.36 -28.28 -1.28
C LYS A 45 -3.07 -27.46 -0.20
N ASN A 46 -3.58 -28.12 0.84
CA ASN A 46 -4.42 -27.56 1.92
C ASN A 46 -3.89 -26.30 2.63
N PHE A 47 -2.74 -25.78 2.23
CA PHE A 47 -2.08 -24.61 2.80
C PHE A 47 -2.04 -23.40 1.85
N LEU A 48 -1.94 -23.60 0.54
CA LEU A 48 -1.68 -22.53 -0.42
C LEU A 48 -2.87 -22.29 -1.35
N LEU A 49 -3.27 -21.03 -1.47
CA LEU A 49 -4.35 -20.58 -2.34
C LEU A 49 -3.80 -19.46 -3.23
N MET A 50 -4.04 -19.61 -4.54
CA MET A 50 -3.62 -18.66 -5.56
C MET A 50 -4.84 -18.28 -6.38
N ASP A 51 -5.48 -17.19 -5.96
CA ASP A 51 -6.47 -16.46 -6.75
C ASP A 51 -5.81 -15.19 -7.33
N GLU A 52 -6.54 -14.51 -8.20
CA GLU A 52 -6.04 -13.34 -8.95
C GLU A 52 -5.62 -12.19 -8.04
N ILE A 53 -6.36 -11.92 -6.96
CA ILE A 53 -6.02 -10.85 -6.01
C ILE A 53 -4.75 -11.21 -5.23
N SER A 54 -4.64 -12.46 -4.76
CA SER A 54 -3.42 -12.91 -4.08
C SER A 54 -2.21 -12.82 -5.01
N PHE A 55 -2.38 -13.17 -6.29
CA PHE A 55 -1.32 -13.06 -7.27
C PHE A 55 -0.84 -11.62 -7.47
N LEU A 56 -1.77 -10.68 -7.64
CA LEU A 56 -1.46 -9.25 -7.77
C LEU A 56 -0.72 -8.70 -6.54
N MET A 57 -1.16 -9.07 -5.34
CA MET A 57 -0.49 -8.65 -4.10
C MET A 57 0.89 -9.28 -3.91
N ILE A 58 1.06 -10.53 -4.35
CA ILE A 58 2.37 -11.20 -4.34
C ILE A 58 3.34 -10.48 -5.27
N ILE A 59 2.94 -10.17 -6.51
CA ILE A 59 3.79 -9.40 -7.44
C ILE A 59 4.18 -8.05 -6.83
N LEU A 60 3.21 -7.31 -6.27
CA LEU A 60 3.46 -6.03 -5.62
C LEU A 60 4.49 -6.16 -4.50
N SER A 61 4.34 -7.19 -3.65
CA SER A 61 5.26 -7.42 -2.52
C SER A 61 6.68 -7.71 -2.99
N LEU A 62 6.84 -8.57 -4.01
CA LEU A 62 8.13 -8.91 -4.59
C LEU A 62 8.79 -7.69 -5.22
N TRP A 63 8.02 -6.91 -5.98
CA TRP A 63 8.49 -5.70 -6.63
C TRP A 63 9.03 -4.67 -5.62
N ILE A 64 8.26 -4.36 -4.57
CA ILE A 64 8.68 -3.37 -3.56
C ILE A 64 9.95 -3.85 -2.83
N LEU A 65 10.10 -5.14 -2.58
CA LEU A 65 11.30 -5.66 -1.96
C LEU A 65 12.56 -5.50 -2.81
N ILE A 66 12.45 -5.68 -4.12
CA ILE A 66 13.55 -5.39 -5.04
C ILE A 66 13.96 -3.91 -4.90
N LEU A 67 12.99 -2.99 -4.89
CA LEU A 67 13.24 -1.55 -4.78
C LEU A 67 13.90 -1.17 -3.44
N MET A 68 13.47 -1.79 -2.35
CA MET A 68 14.09 -1.54 -1.05
C MET A 68 15.53 -1.99 -0.95
N LEU A 69 15.83 -3.16 -1.51
CA LEU A 69 17.18 -3.71 -1.50
C LEU A 69 18.12 -2.81 -2.30
N LEU A 70 17.62 -2.20 -3.39
CA LEU A 70 18.35 -1.18 -4.15
C LEU A 70 18.54 0.13 -3.35
N CYS A 71 17.56 0.51 -2.52
CA CYS A 71 17.63 1.72 -1.70
C CYS A 71 18.60 1.60 -0.52
N SER A 72 18.67 0.42 0.11
CA SER A 72 19.38 0.26 1.38
C SER A 72 20.89 0.10 1.21
N ASN A 73 21.65 0.79 2.06
CA ASN A 73 23.05 0.44 2.26
C ASN A 73 23.15 -0.97 2.86
N PHE A 74 23.93 -1.83 2.20
CA PHE A 74 24.10 -3.24 2.56
C PHE A 74 24.58 -3.40 4.01
N SER A 75 23.68 -3.84 4.89
CA SER A 75 24.06 -4.49 6.13
C SER A 75 23.33 -5.83 6.25
N LEU A 76 24.08 -6.88 6.62
CA LEU A 76 23.56 -8.25 6.68
C LEU A 76 22.30 -8.33 7.54
N ASN A 77 22.33 -7.70 8.73
CA ASN A 77 21.20 -7.74 9.67
C ASN A 77 19.94 -7.09 9.11
N LYS A 78 20.04 -5.94 8.41
CA LYS A 78 18.87 -5.29 7.78
C LYS A 78 18.28 -6.18 6.71
N ASN A 79 19.13 -6.79 5.90
CA ASN A 79 18.71 -7.63 4.78
C ASN A 79 18.02 -8.91 5.26
N PHE A 80 18.52 -9.55 6.32
CA PHE A 80 17.82 -10.67 6.95
C PHE A 80 16.44 -10.28 7.46
N MET A 81 16.29 -9.09 8.07
CA MET A 81 14.98 -8.62 8.52
C MET A 81 14.03 -8.34 7.35
N PHE A 82 14.50 -7.78 6.23
CA PHE A 82 13.67 -7.59 5.04
C PHE A 82 13.25 -8.91 4.41
N LEU A 83 14.14 -9.90 4.35
CA LEU A 83 13.83 -11.24 3.83
C LEU A 83 12.85 -11.98 4.74
N PHE A 84 13.02 -11.89 6.06
CA PHE A 84 12.08 -12.46 7.02
C PHE A 84 10.69 -11.80 6.90
N LEU A 85 10.66 -10.49 6.70
CA LEU A 85 9.42 -9.79 6.45
C LEU A 85 8.75 -10.26 5.14
N LEU A 86 9.52 -10.38 4.05
CA LEU A 86 9.03 -10.87 2.76
C LEU A 86 8.39 -12.25 2.89
N SER A 87 9.06 -13.20 3.54
CA SER A 87 8.54 -14.55 3.68
C SER A 87 7.18 -14.55 4.38
N ASN A 88 7.02 -13.71 5.41
CA ASN A 88 5.76 -13.60 6.12
C ASN A 88 4.67 -12.91 5.28
N LEU A 89 5.01 -11.86 4.51
CA LEU A 89 4.08 -11.23 3.58
C LEU A 89 3.61 -12.20 2.50
N LEU A 90 4.52 -12.94 1.86
CA LEU A 90 4.16 -13.93 0.84
C LEU A 90 3.25 -15.01 1.42
N MET A 91 3.61 -15.56 2.57
CA MET A 91 2.79 -16.58 3.23
C MET A 91 1.41 -16.04 3.64
N SER A 92 1.30 -14.76 4.00
CA SER A 92 0.00 -14.14 4.27
C SER A 92 -0.90 -14.11 3.03
N PHE A 93 -0.40 -13.68 1.87
CA PHE A 93 -1.21 -13.63 0.64
C PHE A 93 -1.52 -15.01 0.08
N LEU A 94 -0.61 -15.97 0.27
CA LEU A 94 -0.78 -17.37 -0.16
C LEU A 94 -1.67 -18.20 0.76
N SER A 95 -1.99 -17.71 1.96
CA SER A 95 -2.69 -18.51 2.96
C SER A 95 -4.10 -18.91 2.50
N SER A 96 -4.38 -20.21 2.58
CA SER A 96 -5.69 -20.79 2.23
C SER A 96 -6.71 -20.78 3.37
N ASN A 97 -6.26 -20.70 4.62
CA ASN A 97 -7.12 -20.71 5.81
C ASN A 97 -6.98 -19.40 6.61
N MET A 98 -8.09 -18.98 7.22
CA MET A 98 -8.13 -17.75 8.04
C MET A 98 -7.18 -17.77 9.25
N ILE A 99 -6.96 -18.92 9.91
CA ILE A 99 -5.99 -19.03 11.01
C ILE A 99 -4.55 -18.79 10.51
N PHE A 100 -4.17 -19.42 9.40
CA PHE A 100 -2.82 -19.22 8.84
C PHE A 100 -2.64 -17.78 8.37
N PHE A 101 -3.67 -17.20 7.75
CA PHE A 101 -3.68 -15.78 7.41
C PHE A 101 -3.42 -14.92 8.65
N TYR A 102 -4.14 -15.14 9.75
CA TYR A 102 -3.98 -14.40 11.00
C TYR A 102 -2.56 -14.52 11.59
N ILE A 103 -2.01 -15.73 11.62
CA ILE A 103 -0.65 -15.96 12.16
C ILE A 103 0.38 -15.16 11.38
N PHE A 104 0.38 -15.25 10.04
CA PHE A 104 1.32 -14.47 9.23
C PHE A 104 1.02 -12.97 9.27
N PHE A 105 -0.26 -12.60 9.33
CA PHE A 105 -0.71 -11.23 9.51
C PHE A 105 -0.11 -10.60 10.78
N GLU A 106 -0.08 -11.30 11.92
CA GLU A 106 0.54 -10.78 13.14
C GLU A 106 2.08 -10.89 13.13
N ILE A 107 2.64 -11.98 12.62
CA ILE A 107 4.10 -12.16 12.58
C ILE A 107 4.75 -11.04 11.74
N THR A 108 4.12 -10.51 10.69
CA THR A 108 4.65 -9.36 9.91
C THR A 108 4.86 -8.09 10.73
N LEU A 109 4.15 -7.91 11.86
CA LEU A 109 4.33 -6.76 12.74
C LEU A 109 5.68 -6.79 13.45
N ILE A 110 6.18 -7.98 13.82
CA ILE A 110 7.44 -8.15 14.55
C ILE A 110 8.65 -7.60 13.78
N PRO A 111 8.94 -8.00 12.51
CA PRO A 111 10.05 -7.42 11.79
C PRO A 111 9.85 -5.93 11.52
N MET A 112 8.62 -5.46 11.30
CA MET A 112 8.35 -4.04 11.07
C MET A 112 8.68 -3.19 12.28
N THR A 113 8.25 -3.58 13.47
CA THR A 113 8.55 -2.83 14.71
C THR A 113 10.05 -2.85 15.01
N LEU A 114 10.72 -3.98 14.80
CA LEU A 114 12.18 -4.06 14.94
C LEU A 114 12.91 -3.18 13.93
N ILE A 115 12.40 -3.06 12.69
CA ILE A 115 12.98 -2.14 11.69
C ILE A 115 12.91 -0.69 12.17
N ILE A 116 11.79 -0.28 12.78
CA ILE A 116 11.60 1.07 13.32
C ILE A 116 12.49 1.31 14.55
N PHE A 117 12.55 0.36 15.49
CA PHE A 117 13.35 0.51 16.72
C PHE A 117 14.85 0.60 16.45
N PHE A 118 15.41 -0.28 15.61
CA PHE A 118 16.85 -0.32 15.40
C PHE A 118 17.34 0.71 14.39
N TRP A 119 16.59 0.94 13.31
CA TRP A 119 17.04 1.76 12.18
C TRP A 119 16.21 3.02 11.94
N GLY A 120 15.25 3.33 12.81
CA GLY A 120 14.57 4.62 12.81
C GLY A 120 15.52 5.78 13.12
N GLY A 121 15.29 6.93 12.51
CA GLY A 121 16.24 8.04 12.52
C GLY A 121 16.20 8.94 13.76
N GLN A 122 15.05 9.05 14.42
CA GLN A 122 14.81 10.01 15.51
C GLN A 122 14.58 9.31 16.86
N ILE A 123 14.66 10.06 17.95
CA ILE A 123 14.49 9.55 19.32
C ILE A 123 13.07 9.00 19.53
N GLU A 124 12.08 9.63 18.92
CA GLU A 124 10.66 9.25 19.02
C GLU A 124 10.37 7.85 18.45
N ARG A 125 11.32 7.22 17.71
CA ARG A 125 11.22 5.86 17.12
C ARG A 125 10.69 4.78 18.06
N MET A 126 11.05 4.87 19.33
CA MET A 126 10.55 3.93 20.34
C MET A 126 9.05 4.14 20.59
N GLN A 127 8.62 5.39 20.67
CA GLN A 127 7.23 5.75 20.87
C GLN A 127 6.35 5.35 19.67
N ALA A 128 6.74 5.62 18.41
CA ALA A 128 5.91 5.17 17.29
C ALA A 128 5.93 3.66 17.08
N GLY A 129 7.04 2.98 17.34
CA GLY A 129 7.06 1.52 17.29
C GLY A 129 6.13 0.89 18.33
N ILE A 130 6.06 1.46 19.55
CA ILE A 130 5.09 1.05 20.57
C ILE A 130 3.65 1.37 20.12
N TYR A 131 3.39 2.56 19.57
CA TYR A 131 2.06 2.89 19.04
C TYR A 131 1.63 1.92 17.93
N MET A 132 2.48 1.66 16.94
CA MET A 132 2.17 0.71 15.87
C MET A 132 1.83 -0.68 16.43
N PHE A 133 2.67 -1.20 17.33
CA PHE A 133 2.48 -2.53 17.93
C PHE A 133 1.20 -2.62 18.76
N THR A 134 0.97 -1.64 19.64
CA THR A 134 -0.20 -1.63 20.54
C THR A 134 -1.52 -1.45 19.82
N TYR A 135 -1.60 -0.53 18.84
CA TYR A 135 -2.81 -0.34 18.06
C TYR A 135 -3.16 -1.62 17.30
N THR A 136 -2.19 -2.21 16.62
CA THR A 136 -2.43 -3.38 15.77
C THR A 136 -2.81 -4.62 16.58
N ILE A 137 -2.16 -4.88 17.73
CA ILE A 137 -2.53 -5.99 18.62
C ILE A 137 -3.90 -5.80 19.25
N PHE A 138 -4.22 -4.57 19.66
CA PHE A 138 -5.53 -4.27 20.21
C PHE A 138 -6.64 -4.60 19.20
N GLY A 139 -6.39 -4.38 17.91
CA GLY A 139 -7.34 -4.75 16.88
C GLY A 139 -7.35 -6.22 16.49
N SER A 140 -6.19 -6.87 16.50
CA SER A 140 -6.06 -8.26 16.07
C SER A 140 -6.58 -9.25 17.11
N MET A 141 -6.55 -8.92 18.41
CA MET A 141 -7.08 -9.80 19.45
C MET A 141 -8.59 -10.10 19.32
N PRO A 142 -9.49 -9.12 19.10
CA PRO A 142 -10.90 -9.39 18.77
C PRO A 142 -11.09 -10.22 17.49
N LEU A 143 -10.26 -9.98 16.46
CA LEU A 143 -10.27 -10.76 15.23
C LEU A 143 -9.95 -12.24 15.53
N LEU A 144 -8.95 -12.52 16.39
CA LEU A 144 -8.61 -13.89 16.79
C LEU A 144 -9.75 -14.60 17.50
N LEU A 145 -10.43 -13.92 18.43
CA LEU A 145 -11.59 -14.47 19.13
C LEU A 145 -12.69 -14.88 18.14
N MET A 146 -12.95 -14.03 17.12
CA MET A 146 -13.93 -14.35 16.08
C MET A 146 -13.49 -15.49 15.18
N ILE A 147 -12.20 -15.60 14.85
CA ILE A 147 -11.68 -16.73 14.06
C ILE A 147 -11.90 -18.05 14.81
N PHE A 148 -11.65 -18.09 16.12
CA PHE A 148 -11.92 -19.30 16.92
C PHE A 148 -13.42 -19.60 17.01
N TYR A 149 -14.27 -18.58 17.15
CA TYR A 149 -15.71 -18.76 17.12
C TYR A 149 -16.17 -19.40 15.79
N LEU A 150 -15.69 -18.88 14.66
CA LEU A 150 -16.00 -19.42 13.34
C LEU A 150 -15.47 -20.84 13.14
N ASN A 151 -14.30 -21.17 13.69
CA ASN A 151 -13.70 -22.50 13.62
C ASN A 151 -14.56 -23.59 14.26
N ASN A 152 -15.35 -23.24 15.28
CA ASN A 152 -16.22 -24.19 15.95
C ASN A 152 -17.41 -24.59 15.06
N SER A 153 -17.84 -23.70 14.16
CA SER A 153 -19.01 -23.90 13.29
C SER A 153 -18.67 -24.29 11.85
N PHE A 154 -17.55 -23.82 11.31
CA PHE A 154 -17.21 -23.93 9.90
C PHE A 154 -15.73 -24.29 9.71
N ASN A 155 -15.43 -24.96 8.60
CA ASN A 155 -14.05 -25.08 8.12
C ASN A 155 -13.55 -23.70 7.65
N LEU A 156 -12.42 -23.26 8.20
CA LEU A 156 -11.87 -21.91 7.98
C LEU A 156 -11.13 -21.70 6.65
N SER A 157 -11.23 -22.63 5.72
CA SER A 157 -10.66 -22.47 4.38
C SER A 157 -11.47 -21.44 3.59
N PHE A 158 -10.79 -20.45 3.01
CA PHE A 158 -11.45 -19.32 2.32
C PHE A 158 -12.42 -19.79 1.24
N LYS A 159 -12.04 -20.82 0.46
CA LYS A 159 -12.90 -21.42 -0.58
C LYS A 159 -14.19 -22.01 0.00
N PHE A 160 -14.12 -22.67 1.16
CA PHE A 160 -15.32 -23.24 1.77
C PHE A 160 -16.19 -22.15 2.39
N LEU A 161 -15.59 -21.20 3.11
CA LEU A 161 -16.33 -20.10 3.76
C LEU A 161 -17.16 -19.30 2.73
N GLN A 162 -16.61 -19.06 1.54
CA GLN A 162 -17.29 -18.33 0.47
C GLN A 162 -18.65 -18.95 0.07
N PHE A 163 -18.84 -20.26 0.22
CA PHE A 163 -20.10 -20.92 -0.11
C PHE A 163 -21.18 -20.80 0.97
N PHE A 164 -20.80 -20.58 2.23
CA PHE A 164 -21.74 -20.66 3.36
C PHE A 164 -22.52 -19.37 3.63
N ASN A 165 -22.16 -18.23 3.02
CA ASN A 165 -22.82 -16.92 3.20
C ASN A 165 -23.21 -16.68 4.67
N ILE A 166 -22.20 -16.51 5.51
CA ILE A 166 -22.35 -16.53 6.96
C ILE A 166 -23.12 -15.28 7.42
N ASN A 167 -24.17 -15.50 8.21
CA ASN A 167 -24.91 -14.45 8.90
C ASN A 167 -24.30 -14.25 10.29
N LEU A 168 -23.63 -13.12 10.50
CA LEU A 168 -23.10 -12.73 11.81
C LEU A 168 -23.88 -11.52 12.35
N ASN A 169 -23.98 -11.46 13.68
CA ASN A 169 -24.53 -10.28 14.35
C ASN A 169 -23.61 -9.06 14.17
N ILE A 170 -24.17 -7.86 14.25
CA ILE A 170 -23.43 -6.59 14.07
C ILE A 170 -22.16 -6.54 14.95
N ILE A 171 -22.26 -6.93 16.22
CA ILE A 171 -21.12 -6.92 17.15
C ILE A 171 -20.01 -7.89 16.69
N MET A 172 -20.39 -9.08 16.23
CA MET A 172 -19.47 -10.10 15.72
C MET A 172 -18.78 -9.62 14.44
N THR A 173 -19.52 -8.96 13.54
CA THR A 173 -18.94 -8.37 12.32
C THR A 173 -17.95 -7.24 12.65
N ILE A 174 -18.24 -6.42 13.67
CA ILE A 174 -17.30 -5.38 14.12
C ILE A 174 -16.01 -6.02 14.62
N PHE A 175 -16.08 -7.04 15.49
CA PHE A 175 -14.87 -7.72 15.98
C PHE A 175 -14.05 -8.38 14.87
N LEU A 176 -14.72 -8.90 13.84
CA LEU A 176 -14.06 -9.48 12.68
C LEU A 176 -13.39 -8.43 11.79
N PHE A 177 -13.94 -7.21 11.65
CA PHE A 177 -13.31 -6.16 10.85
C PHE A 177 -12.32 -5.28 11.62
N LEU A 178 -12.38 -5.23 12.94
CA LEU A 178 -11.62 -4.29 13.76
C LEU A 178 -10.11 -4.40 13.54
N GLY A 179 -9.56 -5.62 13.49
CA GLY A 179 -8.14 -5.85 13.21
C GLY A 179 -7.71 -5.32 11.84
N PHE A 180 -8.59 -5.39 10.85
CA PHE A 180 -8.30 -4.88 9.52
C PHE A 180 -8.48 -3.36 9.42
N PHE A 181 -9.45 -2.74 10.09
CA PHE A 181 -9.61 -1.28 10.13
C PHE A 181 -8.51 -0.53 10.86
N ILE A 182 -7.77 -1.21 11.75
CA ILE A 182 -6.58 -0.61 12.34
C ILE A 182 -5.42 -0.64 11.34
N LYS A 183 -5.22 -1.74 10.60
CA LYS A 183 -4.15 -1.85 9.59
C LYS A 183 -4.42 -1.05 8.32
N LEU A 184 -5.65 -1.04 7.82
CA LEU A 184 -6.15 -0.08 6.85
C LEU A 184 -6.75 1.09 7.64
N PRO A 185 -5.97 2.14 7.92
CA PRO A 185 -6.36 3.16 8.88
C PRO A 185 -7.67 3.81 8.46
N MET A 186 -8.76 3.36 9.08
CA MET A 186 -10.00 4.10 9.06
C MET A 186 -9.83 5.35 9.95
N TYR A 187 -10.70 6.33 9.77
CA TYR A 187 -10.79 7.44 10.71
C TYR A 187 -10.92 6.95 12.16
N PHE A 188 -10.42 7.73 13.12
CA PHE A 188 -10.13 7.33 14.52
C PHE A 188 -8.88 6.47 14.73
N PHE A 189 -8.60 5.47 13.88
CA PHE A 189 -7.46 4.57 14.06
C PHE A 189 -6.20 4.95 13.28
N HIS A 190 -6.22 6.07 12.56
CA HIS A 190 -5.13 6.47 11.65
C HIS A 190 -3.88 7.05 12.34
N LEU A 191 -3.93 7.42 13.62
CA LEU A 191 -2.87 8.20 14.30
C LEU A 191 -1.51 7.49 14.37
N TRP A 192 -1.48 6.16 14.37
CA TRP A 192 -0.23 5.40 14.40
C TRP A 192 0.53 5.52 13.06
N LEU A 193 -0.17 5.69 11.94
CA LEU A 193 0.42 5.64 10.61
C LEU A 193 1.36 6.83 10.34
N PRO A 194 0.97 8.11 10.55
CA PRO A 194 1.87 9.24 10.34
C PRO A 194 3.13 9.14 11.19
N LYS A 195 3.00 8.76 12.47
CA LYS A 195 4.14 8.59 13.37
C LYS A 195 5.08 7.47 12.89
N ALA A 196 4.53 6.31 12.53
CA ALA A 196 5.31 5.18 12.03
C ALA A 196 6.11 5.55 10.77
N HIS A 197 5.51 6.26 9.81
CA HIS A 197 6.21 6.67 8.57
C HIS A 197 7.31 7.71 8.78
N VAL A 198 7.08 8.67 9.69
CA VAL A 198 8.03 9.74 9.97
C VAL A 198 9.34 9.19 10.53
N GLU A 199 9.23 8.23 11.44
CA GLU A 199 10.34 7.69 12.21
C GLU A 199 11.00 6.49 11.54
N ALA A 200 10.25 5.73 10.73
CA ALA A 200 10.78 4.60 10.00
C ALA A 200 11.93 5.00 9.06
N PRO A 201 12.94 4.12 8.90
CA PRO A 201 13.85 4.22 7.77
C PRO A 201 13.07 4.06 6.46
N VAL A 202 13.73 4.40 5.37
CA VAL A 202 13.05 4.64 4.09
C VAL A 202 12.51 3.36 3.51
N THR A 203 13.31 2.29 3.58
CA THR A 203 12.85 0.94 3.28
C THR A 203 11.65 0.56 4.14
N GLY A 204 11.68 0.83 5.45
CA GLY A 204 10.52 0.63 6.33
C GLY A 204 9.27 1.37 5.85
N SER A 205 9.40 2.66 5.50
CA SER A 205 8.28 3.45 4.97
C SER A 205 7.77 2.94 3.62
N MET A 206 8.63 2.40 2.76
CA MET A 206 8.25 1.81 1.48
C MET A 206 7.41 0.53 1.67
N ILE A 207 7.82 -0.40 2.55
CA ILE A 207 7.02 -1.61 2.83
C ILE A 207 5.70 -1.24 3.48
N LEU A 208 5.75 -0.32 4.45
CA LEU A 208 4.57 0.03 5.22
C LEU A 208 3.51 0.61 4.30
N ALA A 209 3.87 1.61 3.48
CA ALA A 209 2.96 2.23 2.53
C ALA A 209 2.60 1.27 1.39
N GLY A 210 3.57 0.53 0.89
CA GLY A 210 3.43 -0.28 -0.31
C GLY A 210 2.63 -1.55 -0.10
N VAL A 211 2.90 -2.33 0.95
CA VAL A 211 2.32 -3.67 1.16
C VAL A 211 1.56 -3.82 2.48
N MET A 212 2.05 -3.29 3.61
CA MET A 212 1.42 -3.57 4.92
C MET A 212 -0.01 -3.03 5.02
N LEU A 213 -0.28 -1.84 4.47
CA LEU A 213 -1.66 -1.32 4.40
C LEU A 213 -2.55 -2.24 3.54
N LYS A 214 -2.01 -2.79 2.46
CA LYS A 214 -2.74 -3.63 1.50
C LYS A 214 -3.06 -4.99 2.09
N LEU A 215 -2.22 -5.49 2.99
CA LEU A 215 -2.49 -6.71 3.75
C LEU A 215 -3.74 -6.55 4.65
N GLY A 216 -4.00 -5.35 5.18
CA GLY A 216 -5.28 -5.05 5.84
C GLY A 216 -6.47 -5.08 4.87
N GLY A 217 -6.30 -4.53 3.66
CA GLY A 217 -7.34 -4.51 2.62
C GLY A 217 -7.66 -5.87 2.02
N TYR A 218 -6.62 -6.67 1.80
CA TYR A 218 -6.77 -8.06 1.42
C TYR A 218 -7.56 -8.84 2.48
N GLY A 219 -7.24 -8.63 3.77
CA GLY A 219 -8.00 -9.20 4.88
C GLY A 219 -9.46 -8.80 4.90
N LEU A 220 -9.76 -7.49 4.78
CA LEU A 220 -11.14 -6.98 4.67
C LEU A 220 -11.89 -7.62 3.50
N TYR A 221 -11.31 -7.59 2.30
CA TYR A 221 -11.94 -8.13 1.10
C TYR A 221 -12.25 -9.62 1.24
N ARG A 222 -11.27 -10.42 1.67
CA ARG A 222 -11.47 -11.86 1.91
C ARG A 222 -12.53 -12.13 2.97
N SER A 223 -12.60 -11.27 3.98
CA SER A 223 -13.58 -11.39 5.05
C SER A 223 -15.00 -11.04 4.60
N LEU A 224 -15.16 -10.08 3.68
CA LEU A 224 -16.47 -9.74 3.11
C LEU A 224 -16.99 -10.81 2.16
N MET A 225 -16.11 -11.50 1.42
CA MET A 225 -16.50 -12.50 0.43
C MET A 225 -17.31 -13.69 0.98
N PHE A 226 -17.14 -14.04 2.26
CA PHE A 226 -17.95 -15.11 2.89
C PHE A 226 -19.10 -14.58 3.74
N MET A 227 -19.21 -13.27 3.92
CA MET A 227 -20.27 -12.66 4.71
C MET A 227 -21.51 -12.46 3.86
N ASN A 228 -22.67 -12.64 4.47
CA ASN A 228 -23.91 -12.33 3.80
C ASN A 228 -24.18 -10.81 3.83
N TRP A 229 -24.21 -10.18 2.65
CA TRP A 229 -24.53 -8.76 2.48
C TRP A 229 -25.84 -8.34 3.17
N SER A 230 -26.84 -9.22 3.23
CA SER A 230 -28.13 -8.90 3.90
C SER A 230 -27.98 -8.64 5.41
N SER A 231 -27.03 -9.29 6.07
CA SER A 231 -26.73 -9.08 7.49
C SER A 231 -25.92 -7.79 7.74
N LEU A 232 -25.25 -7.28 6.70
CA LEU A 232 -24.33 -6.15 6.78
C LEU A 232 -24.96 -4.80 6.49
N ILE A 233 -26.19 -4.74 5.95
CA ILE A 233 -26.80 -3.50 5.40
C ILE A 233 -26.67 -2.28 6.32
N ILE A 234 -26.89 -2.46 7.63
CA ILE A 234 -26.82 -1.35 8.61
C ILE A 234 -25.37 -0.93 8.85
N LEU A 235 -24.48 -1.91 9.06
CA LEU A 235 -23.07 -1.66 9.33
C LEU A 235 -22.36 -1.08 8.10
N GLU A 236 -22.66 -1.61 6.92
CA GLU A 236 -22.15 -1.14 5.63
C GLU A 236 -22.44 0.33 5.43
N LYS A 237 -23.72 0.75 5.56
CA LYS A 237 -24.12 2.16 5.48
C LYS A 237 -23.37 3.05 6.47
N PHE A 238 -23.17 2.56 7.69
CA PHE A 238 -22.43 3.30 8.72
C PHE A 238 -20.95 3.45 8.36
N LEU A 239 -20.26 2.36 8.01
CA LEU A 239 -18.85 2.36 7.64
C LEU A 239 -18.59 3.16 6.35
N PHE A 240 -19.48 3.04 5.37
CA PHE A 240 -19.50 3.83 4.15
C PHE A 240 -19.57 5.33 4.46
N SER A 241 -20.48 5.75 5.35
CA SER A 241 -20.60 7.17 5.71
C SER A 241 -19.35 7.71 6.42
N ILE A 242 -18.76 6.94 7.34
CA ILE A 242 -17.54 7.33 8.07
C ILE A 242 -16.37 7.46 7.11
N SER A 243 -16.21 6.49 6.19
CA SER A 243 -15.10 6.51 5.24
C SER A 243 -15.14 7.72 4.30
N LEU A 244 -16.31 8.09 3.77
CA LEU A 244 -16.46 9.29 2.95
C LEU A 244 -16.15 10.59 3.71
N ILE A 245 -16.75 10.77 4.90
CA ILE A 245 -16.52 11.98 5.72
C ILE A 245 -15.05 12.07 6.12
N SER A 246 -14.43 10.94 6.43
CA SER A 246 -13.03 10.88 6.81
C SER A 246 -12.08 11.31 5.72
N GLY A 247 -12.33 10.94 4.46
CA GLY A 247 -11.50 11.34 3.35
C GLY A 247 -11.41 12.86 3.23
N ILE A 248 -12.54 13.55 3.45
CA ILE A 248 -12.60 15.01 3.42
C ILE A 248 -11.78 15.61 4.57
N ILE A 249 -12.01 15.16 5.80
CA ILE A 249 -11.31 15.70 6.97
C ILE A 249 -9.80 15.48 6.83
N ILE A 250 -9.38 14.30 6.39
CA ILE A 250 -7.97 13.95 6.24
C ILE A 250 -7.32 14.72 5.10
N SER A 251 -8.04 14.94 3.99
CA SER A 251 -7.55 15.76 2.89
C SER A 251 -7.28 17.22 3.33
N LEU A 252 -8.15 17.80 4.17
CA LEU A 252 -7.94 19.11 4.79
C LEU A 252 -6.76 19.12 5.77
N ILE A 253 -6.61 18.08 6.60
CA ILE A 253 -5.46 17.94 7.50
C ILE A 253 -4.15 17.86 6.71
N CYS A 254 -4.16 17.17 5.55
CA CYS A 254 -3.01 17.02 4.66
C CYS A 254 -2.50 18.39 4.15
N LEU A 255 -3.42 19.31 3.80
CA LEU A 255 -3.09 20.65 3.31
C LEU A 255 -2.37 21.52 4.36
N ALA A 256 -2.65 21.28 5.64
CA ALA A 256 -2.03 22.01 6.74
C ALA A 256 -0.64 21.48 7.12
N GLN A 257 -0.19 20.35 6.55
CA GLN A 257 1.07 19.72 6.94
C GLN A 257 2.27 20.43 6.34
N ILE A 258 3.29 20.63 7.17
CA ILE A 258 4.57 21.25 6.80
C ILE A 258 5.65 20.19 6.57
N ASP A 259 5.53 19.00 7.17
CA ASP A 259 6.48 17.91 7.02
C ASP A 259 6.16 17.03 5.80
N LEU A 260 7.16 16.83 4.94
CA LEU A 260 7.04 16.02 3.72
C LEU A 260 6.52 14.60 3.95
N LYS A 261 7.15 13.86 4.88
CA LYS A 261 6.76 12.47 5.15
C LYS A 261 5.36 12.37 5.75
N ILE A 262 4.97 13.35 6.58
CA ILE A 262 3.63 13.39 7.20
C ILE A 262 2.57 13.68 6.14
N MET A 263 2.84 14.63 5.23
CA MET A 263 1.94 14.94 4.12
C MET A 263 1.70 13.71 3.23
N ILE A 264 2.77 12.99 2.85
CA ILE A 264 2.65 11.74 2.06
C ILE A 264 1.88 10.67 2.85
N ALA A 265 2.14 10.53 4.16
CA ALA A 265 1.41 9.60 5.02
C ALA A 265 -0.11 9.91 5.06
N TYR A 266 -0.51 11.17 5.25
CA TYR A 266 -1.93 11.53 5.23
C TYR A 266 -2.57 11.38 3.84
N SER A 267 -1.84 11.64 2.75
CA SER A 267 -2.35 11.34 1.40
C SER A 267 -2.71 9.85 1.25
N SER A 268 -1.92 8.96 1.87
CA SER A 268 -2.22 7.52 1.84
C SER A 268 -3.50 7.16 2.57
N VAL A 269 -3.78 7.82 3.70
CA VAL A 269 -5.03 7.62 4.43
C VAL A 269 -6.22 8.19 3.65
N CYS A 270 -6.03 9.30 2.93
CA CYS A 270 -7.06 9.89 2.07
C CYS A 270 -7.48 8.92 0.94
N HIS A 271 -6.55 8.39 0.15
CA HIS A 271 -6.91 7.44 -0.92
C HIS A 271 -7.50 6.14 -0.36
N MET A 272 -6.96 5.61 0.76
CA MET A 272 -7.51 4.40 1.39
C MET A 272 -8.94 4.61 1.92
N SER A 273 -9.29 5.82 2.38
CA SER A 273 -10.67 6.12 2.80
C SER A 273 -11.68 6.05 1.64
N LEU A 274 -11.30 6.56 0.46
CA LEU A 274 -12.11 6.46 -0.76
C LEU A 274 -12.28 4.99 -1.16
N ILE A 275 -11.19 4.22 -1.11
CA ILE A 275 -11.19 2.78 -1.42
C ILE A 275 -12.14 2.01 -0.50
N ILE A 276 -12.08 2.26 0.81
CA ILE A 276 -12.96 1.62 1.80
C ILE A 276 -14.43 1.95 1.50
N SER A 277 -14.74 3.19 1.12
CA SER A 277 -16.11 3.55 0.71
C SER A 277 -16.55 2.85 -0.57
N GLY A 278 -15.64 2.61 -1.51
CA GLY A 278 -15.91 1.83 -2.73
C GLY A 278 -16.21 0.35 -2.43
N LEU A 279 -15.47 -0.26 -1.49
CA LEU A 279 -15.69 -1.63 -1.04
C LEU A 279 -17.08 -1.81 -0.38
N PHE A 280 -17.44 -0.91 0.54
CA PHE A 280 -18.75 -0.89 1.21
C PHE A 280 -19.87 -0.29 0.36
N SER A 281 -19.69 -0.18 -0.96
CA SER A 281 -20.79 0.09 -1.88
C SER A 281 -21.47 -1.19 -2.37
N GLY A 282 -20.86 -2.36 -2.13
CA GLY A 282 -21.38 -3.69 -2.52
C GLY A 282 -21.53 -3.89 -4.03
N ASN A 283 -20.89 -3.05 -4.83
CA ASN A 283 -20.98 -3.07 -6.28
C ASN A 283 -19.68 -3.63 -6.89
N PHE A 284 -19.82 -4.44 -7.94
CA PHE A 284 -18.68 -4.94 -8.73
C PHE A 284 -17.71 -3.84 -9.18
N TRP A 285 -18.23 -2.68 -9.59
CA TRP A 285 -17.41 -1.52 -9.95
C TRP A 285 -16.57 -0.99 -8.77
N GLY A 286 -17.17 -0.95 -7.57
CA GLY A 286 -16.49 -0.53 -6.35
C GLY A 286 -15.42 -1.52 -5.91
N GLU A 287 -15.69 -2.83 -6.01
CA GLU A 287 -14.74 -3.91 -5.71
C GLU A 287 -13.54 -3.91 -6.66
N ASN A 288 -13.77 -3.79 -7.97
CA ASN A 288 -12.68 -3.71 -8.95
C ASN A 288 -11.85 -2.44 -8.77
N GLY A 289 -12.49 -1.30 -8.49
CA GLY A 289 -11.81 -0.07 -8.13
C GLY A 289 -10.96 -0.20 -6.86
N PHE A 290 -11.46 -0.93 -5.85
CA PHE A 290 -10.75 -1.21 -4.60
C PHE A 290 -9.45 -1.99 -4.85
N ILE A 291 -9.52 -3.08 -5.63
CA ILE A 291 -8.35 -3.91 -5.96
C ILE A 291 -7.32 -3.10 -6.75
N LEU A 292 -7.76 -2.38 -7.77
CA LEU A 292 -6.86 -1.63 -8.64
C LEU A 292 -6.17 -0.46 -7.91
N LEU A 293 -6.90 0.30 -7.08
CA LEU A 293 -6.30 1.43 -6.36
C LEU A 293 -5.35 0.94 -5.26
N MET A 294 -5.60 -0.21 -4.63
CA MET A 294 -4.63 -0.83 -3.71
C MET A 294 -3.27 -1.06 -4.38
N LEU A 295 -3.27 -1.59 -5.61
CA LEU A 295 -2.03 -1.85 -6.36
C LEU A 295 -1.34 -0.55 -6.78
N SER A 296 -2.08 0.32 -7.46
CA SER A 296 -1.52 1.52 -8.06
C SER A 296 -1.03 2.52 -7.00
N HIS A 297 -1.79 2.68 -5.91
CA HIS A 297 -1.35 3.47 -4.76
C HIS A 297 -0.15 2.83 -4.05
N GLY A 298 -0.04 1.49 -3.99
CA GLY A 298 1.11 0.80 -3.41
C GLY A 298 2.44 1.20 -4.06
N ILE A 299 2.46 1.25 -5.39
CA ILE A 299 3.65 1.64 -6.16
C ILE A 299 3.88 3.16 -6.09
N CYS A 300 2.81 3.97 -6.19
CA CYS A 300 2.92 5.43 -6.18
C CYS A 300 3.40 5.98 -4.83
N SER A 301 2.79 5.54 -3.73
CA SER A 301 3.16 6.00 -2.37
C SER A 301 4.56 5.59 -1.95
N SER A 302 4.99 4.36 -2.28
CA SER A 302 6.37 3.92 -2.02
C SER A 302 7.40 4.75 -2.81
N GLY A 303 7.07 5.14 -4.05
CA GLY A 303 7.88 6.06 -4.85
C GLY A 303 7.98 7.46 -4.24
N LEU A 304 6.88 8.03 -3.76
CA LEU A 304 6.87 9.34 -3.08
C LEU A 304 7.72 9.32 -1.81
N PHE A 305 7.62 8.27 -0.99
CA PHE A 305 8.49 8.10 0.19
C PHE A 305 9.96 7.98 -0.19
N CYS A 306 10.27 7.35 -1.33
CA CYS A 306 11.65 7.30 -1.79
C CYS A 306 12.17 8.68 -2.22
N LEU A 307 11.41 9.40 -3.03
CA LEU A 307 11.81 10.74 -3.46
C LEU A 307 11.97 11.70 -2.27
N ALA A 308 11.09 11.61 -1.27
CA ALA A 308 11.24 12.36 -0.02
C ALA A 308 12.55 12.00 0.72
N ASN A 309 12.98 10.74 0.65
CA ASN A 309 14.27 10.34 1.21
C ASN A 309 15.47 10.91 0.47
N MET A 310 15.44 10.92 -0.87
CA MET A 310 16.56 11.43 -1.65
C MET A 310 16.86 12.90 -1.30
N TYR A 311 15.83 13.68 -0.95
CA TYR A 311 16.03 15.01 -0.37
C TYR A 311 16.48 14.98 1.09
N TYR A 312 15.92 14.11 1.92
CA TYR A 312 16.34 13.97 3.30
C TYR A 312 17.83 13.61 3.45
N GLU A 313 18.37 12.72 2.61
CA GLU A 313 19.81 12.36 2.62
C GLU A 313 20.73 13.53 2.26
N ARG A 314 20.23 14.53 1.53
CA ARG A 314 21.01 15.68 1.05
C ARG A 314 20.93 16.88 1.99
N PHE A 315 19.75 17.14 2.52
CA PHE A 315 19.46 18.35 3.30
C PHE A 315 19.22 18.07 4.79
N PHE A 316 19.15 16.80 5.20
CA PHE A 316 18.88 16.35 6.57
C PHE A 316 17.66 16.99 7.24
N SER A 317 16.71 17.48 6.42
CA SER A 317 15.50 18.14 6.87
C SER A 317 14.31 17.60 6.10
N ARG A 318 13.14 17.59 6.75
CA ARG A 318 11.86 17.11 6.19
C ARG A 318 10.86 18.23 5.95
N ASN A 319 11.20 19.45 6.38
CA ASN A 319 10.32 20.61 6.34
C ASN A 319 10.19 21.13 4.89
N LEU A 320 8.97 21.16 4.37
CA LEU A 320 8.63 21.68 3.03
C LEU A 320 9.15 23.09 2.79
N LEU A 321 9.17 23.94 3.83
CA LEU A 321 9.59 25.33 3.70
C LEU A 321 11.09 25.47 3.42
N LEU A 322 11.89 24.53 3.92
CA LEU A 322 13.33 24.49 3.68
C LEU A 322 13.65 23.90 2.31
N LEU A 323 12.81 23.00 1.79
CA LEU A 323 13.08 22.23 0.59
C LEU A 323 12.57 22.89 -0.71
N LYS A 324 12.53 24.23 -0.76
CA LYS A 324 12.04 25.00 -1.91
C LYS A 324 13.05 25.11 -3.05
N GLY A 325 12.55 25.20 -4.29
CA GLY A 325 13.35 25.50 -5.48
C GLY A 325 14.24 24.35 -5.97
N MET A 326 13.88 23.09 -5.68
CA MET A 326 14.74 21.94 -6.00
C MET A 326 14.90 21.66 -7.49
N SER A 327 13.98 22.14 -8.33
CA SER A 327 14.04 21.93 -9.79
C SER A 327 15.29 22.54 -10.43
N GLN A 328 15.81 23.64 -9.86
CA GLN A 328 17.03 24.31 -10.34
C GLN A 328 18.30 23.48 -10.06
N ILE A 329 18.27 22.64 -9.02
CA ILE A 329 19.44 21.85 -8.59
C ILE A 329 19.37 20.43 -9.16
N PHE A 330 18.20 19.80 -9.07
CA PHE A 330 17.99 18.41 -9.42
C PHE A 330 16.81 18.27 -10.40
N PRO A 331 16.97 18.69 -11.67
CA PRO A 331 15.88 18.67 -12.65
C PRO A 331 15.33 17.25 -12.91
N PHE A 332 16.20 16.24 -12.88
CA PHE A 332 15.76 14.84 -13.03
C PHE A 332 14.88 14.36 -11.88
N LEU A 333 15.22 14.71 -10.63
CA LEU A 333 14.33 14.43 -9.50
C LEU A 333 13.02 15.21 -9.63
N GLY A 334 13.08 16.46 -10.12
CA GLY A 334 11.90 17.26 -10.44
C GLY A 334 10.95 16.57 -11.41
N PHE A 335 11.48 15.93 -12.45
CA PHE A 335 10.68 15.15 -13.40
C PHE A 335 9.98 13.95 -12.74
N PHE A 336 10.69 13.15 -11.92
CA PHE A 336 10.07 12.03 -11.21
C PHE A 336 9.04 12.49 -10.17
N TRP A 337 9.29 13.60 -9.49
CA TRP A 337 8.31 14.24 -8.61
C TRP A 337 7.05 14.63 -9.36
N PHE A 338 7.18 15.21 -10.56
CA PHE A 338 6.03 15.57 -11.39
C PHE A 338 5.21 14.34 -11.78
N ILE A 339 5.86 13.26 -12.23
CA ILE A 339 5.16 12.01 -12.60
C ILE A 339 4.44 11.41 -11.39
N LEU A 340 5.12 11.25 -10.25
CA LEU A 340 4.50 10.62 -9.09
C LEU A 340 3.43 11.50 -8.44
N CYS A 341 3.60 12.83 -8.41
CA CYS A 341 2.53 13.74 -7.94
C CYS A 341 1.33 13.74 -8.87
N SER A 342 1.54 13.70 -10.20
CA SER A 342 0.44 13.64 -11.16
C SER A 342 -0.31 12.31 -11.09
N PHE A 343 0.39 11.19 -10.87
CA PHE A 343 -0.25 9.91 -10.60
C PHE A 343 -0.99 9.90 -9.26
N ASN A 344 -0.45 10.51 -8.21
CA ASN A 344 -1.14 10.64 -6.92
C ASN A 344 -2.37 11.58 -6.98
N MET A 345 -2.36 12.57 -7.87
CA MET A 345 -3.51 13.41 -8.21
C MET A 345 -4.52 12.68 -9.13
N SER A 346 -4.23 11.45 -9.56
CA SER A 346 -5.06 10.72 -10.51
C SER A 346 -5.22 11.47 -11.84
N ALA A 347 -4.14 12.00 -12.40
CA ALA A 347 -4.16 12.61 -13.74
C ALA A 347 -4.19 11.52 -14.84
N PRO A 348 -4.84 11.76 -16.00
CA PRO A 348 -4.77 10.85 -17.13
C PRO A 348 -3.34 10.85 -17.71
N PRO A 349 -2.76 9.70 -18.13
CA PRO A 349 -3.36 8.37 -18.29
C PRO A 349 -3.16 7.40 -17.10
N SER A 350 -3.05 7.85 -15.85
CA SER A 350 -2.64 7.00 -14.71
C SER A 350 -3.61 5.86 -14.35
N MET A 351 -3.06 4.79 -13.76
CA MET A 351 -3.84 3.69 -13.18
C MET A 351 -4.66 4.11 -11.95
N ASN A 352 -4.18 5.11 -11.20
CA ASN A 352 -4.93 5.70 -10.08
C ASN A 352 -6.23 6.35 -10.54
N LEU A 353 -6.22 7.07 -11.67
CA LEU A 353 -7.44 7.65 -12.25
C LEU A 353 -8.45 6.58 -12.60
N PHE A 354 -8.00 5.51 -13.24
CA PHE A 354 -8.92 4.46 -13.67
C PHE A 354 -9.61 3.78 -12.48
N SER A 355 -8.84 3.48 -11.43
CA SER A 355 -9.39 2.86 -10.22
C SER A 355 -10.27 3.82 -9.43
N GLU A 356 -9.94 5.12 -9.34
CA GLU A 356 -10.81 6.13 -8.74
C GLU A 356 -12.12 6.31 -9.52
N ILE A 357 -12.11 6.26 -10.86
CA ILE A 357 -13.35 6.32 -11.64
C ILE A 357 -14.25 5.12 -11.33
N LEU A 358 -13.69 3.91 -11.22
CA LEU A 358 -14.44 2.71 -10.87
C LEU A 358 -15.03 2.78 -9.46
N THR A 359 -14.25 3.23 -8.47
CA THR A 359 -14.75 3.40 -7.10
C THR A 359 -15.84 4.47 -7.03
N ILE A 360 -15.64 5.62 -7.69
CA ILE A 360 -16.64 6.69 -7.78
C ILE A 360 -17.93 6.19 -8.44
N GLY A 361 -17.81 5.42 -9.53
CA GLY A 361 -18.96 4.78 -10.18
C GLY A 361 -19.71 3.83 -9.24
N GLY A 362 -18.99 3.03 -8.45
CA GLY A 362 -19.57 2.15 -7.42
C GLY A 362 -20.30 2.90 -6.31
N ILE A 363 -19.70 3.99 -5.80
CA ILE A 363 -20.27 4.85 -4.75
C ILE A 363 -21.54 5.56 -5.26
N LEU A 364 -21.52 6.09 -6.49
CA LEU A 364 -22.68 6.78 -7.07
C LEU A 364 -23.84 5.83 -7.37
N LYS A 365 -23.55 4.59 -7.75
CA LYS A 365 -24.56 3.55 -7.90
C LYS A 365 -25.22 3.18 -6.57
N PHE A 366 -24.49 3.27 -5.46
CA PHE A 366 -25.05 3.06 -4.12
C PHE A 366 -25.96 4.22 -3.68
N ASN A 367 -25.48 5.46 -3.76
CA ASN A 367 -26.30 6.64 -3.47
C ASN A 367 -25.77 7.89 -4.20
N ILE A 368 -26.63 8.49 -5.04
CA ILE A 368 -26.32 9.71 -5.81
C ILE A 368 -26.07 10.92 -4.88
N MET A 369 -26.68 10.94 -3.69
CA MET A 369 -26.48 12.02 -2.72
C MET A 369 -25.03 12.14 -2.21
N CYS A 370 -24.18 11.14 -2.46
CA CYS A 370 -22.77 11.16 -2.11
C CYS A 370 -21.91 12.00 -3.07
N PHE A 371 -22.44 12.44 -4.21
CA PHE A 371 -21.74 13.23 -5.22
C PHE A 371 -20.97 14.45 -4.69
N PRO A 372 -21.53 15.34 -3.84
CA PRO A 372 -20.78 16.50 -3.31
C PRO A 372 -19.57 16.09 -2.45
N PHE A 373 -19.69 15.00 -1.68
CA PHE A 373 -18.58 14.51 -0.87
C PHE A 373 -17.45 13.96 -1.74
N ILE A 374 -17.79 13.24 -2.81
CA ILE A 374 -16.80 12.72 -3.77
C ILE A 374 -16.03 13.87 -4.45
N ILE A 375 -16.74 14.91 -4.89
CA ILE A 375 -16.11 16.10 -5.48
C ILE A 375 -15.15 16.76 -4.50
N ALA A 376 -15.55 16.90 -3.23
CA ALA A 376 -14.67 17.48 -2.22
C ALA A 376 -13.39 16.66 -2.04
N ILE A 377 -13.49 15.33 -1.95
CA ILE A 377 -12.33 14.43 -1.79
C ILE A 377 -11.38 14.55 -2.98
N SER A 378 -11.89 14.45 -4.21
CA SER A 378 -11.06 14.52 -5.43
C SER A 378 -10.46 15.90 -5.66
N PHE A 379 -11.19 16.97 -5.32
CA PHE A 379 -10.67 18.34 -5.40
C PHE A 379 -9.52 18.56 -4.41
N PHE A 380 -9.72 18.20 -3.13
CA PHE A 380 -8.68 18.36 -2.13
C PHE A 380 -7.49 17.42 -2.36
N SER A 381 -7.72 16.22 -2.92
CA SER A 381 -6.63 15.31 -3.28
C SER A 381 -5.73 15.88 -4.36
N GLY A 382 -6.31 16.48 -5.40
CA GLY A 382 -5.54 17.21 -6.40
C GLY A 382 -4.84 18.44 -5.81
N PHE A 383 -5.52 19.19 -4.95
CA PHE A 383 -4.97 20.41 -4.38
C PHE A 383 -3.73 20.16 -3.52
N TYR A 384 -3.73 19.15 -2.63
CA TYR A 384 -2.53 18.85 -1.84
C TYR A 384 -1.38 18.32 -2.70
N CYS A 385 -1.65 17.54 -3.76
CA CYS A 385 -0.61 17.05 -4.68
C CYS A 385 0.08 18.19 -5.42
N ILE A 386 -0.69 19.17 -5.89
CA ILE A 386 -0.16 20.38 -6.55
C ILE A 386 0.67 21.18 -5.55
N ILE A 387 0.17 21.40 -4.34
CA ILE A 387 0.88 22.12 -3.29
C ILE A 387 2.20 21.45 -2.94
N LEU A 388 2.19 20.13 -2.79
CA LEU A 388 3.38 19.34 -2.51
C LEU A 388 4.43 19.55 -3.61
N PHE A 389 4.05 19.45 -4.88
CA PHE A 389 4.95 19.66 -6.00
C PHE A 389 5.47 21.10 -6.07
N LEU A 390 4.59 22.10 -5.92
CA LEU A 390 4.94 23.51 -6.00
C LEU A 390 5.92 23.92 -4.89
N PHE A 391 5.67 23.51 -3.64
CA PHE A 391 6.56 23.86 -2.53
C PHE A 391 7.94 23.24 -2.65
N ILE A 392 8.05 22.03 -3.19
CA ILE A 392 9.34 21.35 -3.35
C ILE A 392 10.10 21.91 -4.55
N GLN A 393 9.45 21.97 -5.72
CA GLN A 393 10.15 22.21 -6.99
C GLN A 393 10.28 23.68 -7.34
N HIS A 394 9.26 24.50 -7.04
CA HIS A 394 9.22 25.90 -7.42
C HIS A 394 9.65 26.83 -6.28
N GLY A 395 9.92 28.08 -6.62
CA GLY A 395 10.31 29.13 -5.68
C GLY A 395 11.80 29.41 -5.64
N LYS A 396 12.16 30.44 -4.88
CA LYS A 396 13.57 30.80 -4.64
C LYS A 396 14.20 29.76 -3.73
N PHE A 397 15.40 29.33 -4.10
CA PHE A 397 16.17 28.37 -3.34
C PHE A 397 16.49 28.88 -1.93
N SER A 398 16.37 28.01 -0.93
CA SER A 398 16.81 28.28 0.44
C SER A 398 18.33 28.10 0.54
N TYR A 399 19.01 28.80 1.44
CA TYR A 399 20.49 28.83 1.50
C TYR A 399 21.19 27.50 1.90
N LEU A 400 20.47 26.39 2.00
CA LEU A 400 21.03 25.08 2.34
C LEU A 400 21.74 24.48 1.12
N LYS A 401 23.04 24.71 0.96
CA LYS A 401 23.81 24.07 -0.13
C LYS A 401 23.93 22.56 0.12
N SER A 402 23.28 21.74 -0.72
CA SER A 402 23.63 20.31 -0.82
C SER A 402 24.82 20.13 -1.75
N SER A 403 25.84 19.40 -1.31
CA SER A 403 27.06 19.12 -2.08
C SER A 403 26.98 17.84 -2.93
N PHE A 404 25.90 17.08 -2.88
CA PHE A 404 25.83 15.73 -3.47
C PHE A 404 25.16 15.72 -4.85
N LEU A 405 25.76 15.00 -5.80
CA LEU A 405 25.19 14.67 -7.11
C LEU A 405 24.16 13.52 -6.99
N ILE A 406 23.32 13.35 -8.01
CA ILE A 406 22.39 12.20 -8.09
C ILE A 406 23.17 10.94 -8.42
N LYS A 407 23.03 9.90 -7.58
CA LYS A 407 23.63 8.59 -7.83
C LYS A 407 22.82 7.84 -8.89
N ILE A 408 23.49 6.99 -9.67
CA ILE A 408 22.82 6.12 -10.66
C ILE A 408 21.74 5.26 -9.98
N ASN A 409 22.01 4.74 -8.78
CA ASN A 409 21.05 3.94 -8.02
C ASN A 409 19.76 4.70 -7.67
N GLU A 410 19.85 6.00 -7.39
CA GLU A 410 18.67 6.84 -7.08
C GLU A 410 17.84 7.06 -8.35
N PHE A 411 18.50 7.22 -9.50
CA PHE A 411 17.83 7.32 -10.80
C PHE A 411 17.17 5.99 -11.20
N THR A 412 17.88 4.87 -11.10
CA THR A 412 17.31 3.55 -11.45
C THR A 412 16.13 3.21 -10.55
N LEU A 413 16.22 3.52 -9.26
CA LEU A 413 15.14 3.28 -8.32
C LEU A 413 13.90 4.14 -8.63
N SER A 414 14.08 5.44 -8.86
CA SER A 414 12.95 6.33 -9.22
C SER A 414 12.31 5.90 -10.54
N PHE A 415 13.11 5.51 -11.53
CA PHE A 415 12.63 4.94 -12.78
C PHE A 415 11.80 3.67 -12.55
N LEU A 416 12.31 2.70 -11.77
CA LEU A 416 11.63 1.43 -11.48
C LEU A 416 10.33 1.59 -10.68
N HIS A 417 10.14 2.69 -9.93
CA HIS A 417 8.83 3.02 -9.36
C HIS A 417 7.85 3.54 -10.41
N THR A 418 8.30 4.43 -11.31
CA THR A 418 7.42 5.01 -12.33
C THR A 418 7.07 4.07 -13.48
N PHE A 419 7.97 3.15 -13.82
CA PHE A 419 7.85 2.31 -15.01
C PHE A 419 6.64 1.34 -14.97
N PRO A 420 6.39 0.58 -13.89
CA PRO A 420 5.20 -0.27 -13.80
C PRO A 420 3.90 0.54 -13.89
N LEU A 421 3.85 1.70 -13.23
CA LEU A 421 2.68 2.58 -13.25
C LEU A 421 2.30 3.02 -14.67
N ILE A 422 3.29 3.20 -15.55
CA ILE A 422 3.05 3.55 -16.96
C ILE A 422 2.65 2.31 -17.76
N ILE A 423 3.31 1.16 -17.56
CA ILE A 423 3.03 -0.05 -18.35
C ILE A 423 1.65 -0.61 -18.07
N TYR A 424 1.22 -0.61 -16.81
CA TYR A 424 -0.09 -1.17 -16.45
C TYR A 424 -1.25 -0.50 -17.19
N ILE A 425 -1.09 0.75 -17.61
CA ILE A 425 -2.06 1.49 -18.44
C ILE A 425 -2.32 0.77 -19.77
N PHE A 426 -1.28 0.21 -20.40
CA PHE A 426 -1.42 -0.45 -21.71
C PHE A 426 -2.03 -1.85 -21.62
N ASN A 427 -1.94 -2.49 -20.45
CA ASN A 427 -2.44 -3.85 -20.22
C ASN A 427 -3.68 -3.89 -19.30
N MET A 428 -4.44 -2.81 -19.22
CA MET A 428 -5.62 -2.69 -18.34
C MET A 428 -6.67 -3.79 -18.56
N ASN A 429 -6.78 -4.33 -19.77
CA ASN A 429 -7.72 -5.42 -20.05
C ASN A 429 -7.46 -6.66 -19.20
N ILE A 430 -6.21 -6.98 -18.89
CA ILE A 430 -5.84 -8.15 -18.07
C ILE A 430 -6.21 -7.94 -16.60
N LEU A 431 -6.21 -6.68 -16.15
CA LEU A 431 -6.49 -6.27 -14.78
C LEU A 431 -7.99 -6.15 -14.48
N LEU A 432 -8.81 -5.95 -15.53
CA LEU A 432 -10.26 -5.78 -15.45
C LEU A 432 -11.06 -7.07 -15.66
N THR A 433 -10.43 -8.09 -16.27
CA THR A 433 -11.00 -9.43 -16.40
C THR A 433 -10.90 -10.25 -15.11
N ILE A 434 -10.28 -9.66 -14.08
CA ILE A 434 -10.25 -10.07 -12.67
C ILE A 434 -11.48 -9.46 -11.99
#